data_AF-A0A2G9UBS7-F1
#
_entry.id   AF-A0A2G9UBS7-F1
#
_cell.length_a   1.000
_cell.length_b   1.000
_cell.length_c   1.000
_cell.angle_alpha   90.00
_cell.angle_beta   90.00
_cell.angle_gamma   90.00
#
_symmetry.space_group_name_H-M   'P 1'
#
loop_
_entity.id
_entity.type
_entity.pdbx_description
1 polymer ?
#
loop_
_entity_poly.entity_id
_entity_poly.type
_entity_poly.pdbx_seq_one_letter_code
_entity_poly.pdbx_strand_id
1 'polypeptide(L)'
;MGKVSAGQLRWSPHQTRSSGKTAYGLPNSVKAIQKEIMKNGPVVAGFTVYEDFAYYYSGIYKHTWGAESGGHAVKVIGWGSEKGTPYWLVANSWHNDWGEKATVRQPIMMLFS
;
A
#
# COMPACT_ATOMS: atom_id res chain seq x y z
N MET A 1 -21.78 15.21 -29.22
CA MET A 1 -20.86 15.38 -28.08
C MET A 1 -21.64 15.21 -26.79
N GLY A 2 -21.64 14.01 -26.22
CA GLY A 2 -22.40 13.70 -24.99
C GLY A 2 -21.56 14.00 -23.76
N LYS A 3 -22.06 14.86 -22.87
CA LYS A 3 -21.45 15.14 -21.57
C LYS A 3 -21.61 13.90 -20.68
N VAL A 4 -20.51 13.33 -20.22
CA VAL A 4 -20.49 12.32 -19.16
C VAL A 4 -20.83 13.02 -17.84
N SER A 5 -21.85 12.56 -17.11
CA SER A 5 -22.19 13.11 -15.79
C SER A 5 -21.30 12.47 -14.71
N ALA A 6 -20.81 13.30 -13.79
CA ALA A 6 -20.08 12.84 -12.62
C ALA A 6 -21.00 11.96 -11.75
N GLY A 7 -20.53 10.76 -11.41
CA GLY A 7 -21.27 9.82 -10.57
C GLY A 7 -21.67 10.44 -9.23
N GLN A 8 -22.98 10.43 -8.95
CA GLN A 8 -23.55 10.96 -7.72
C GLN A 8 -23.13 10.06 -6.53
N LEU A 9 -22.37 10.61 -5.58
CA LEU A 9 -21.98 9.91 -4.34
C LEU A 9 -23.25 9.59 -3.53
N ARG A 10 -23.52 8.31 -3.28
CA ARG A 10 -24.64 7.86 -2.41
C ARG A 10 -24.08 7.30 -1.10
N TRP A 11 -23.91 8.17 -0.10
CA TRP A 11 -23.62 7.74 1.26
C TRP A 11 -24.91 7.35 1.98
N SER A 12 -24.93 6.17 2.63
CA SER A 12 -26.06 5.69 3.44
C SER A 12 -25.58 5.27 4.82
N PRO A 13 -26.08 5.89 5.92
CA PRO A 13 -25.70 5.53 7.29
C PRO A 13 -25.91 4.04 7.59
N HIS A 14 -26.96 3.44 7.02
CA HIS A 14 -27.35 2.05 7.27
C HIS A 14 -26.43 1.00 6.61
N GLN A 15 -25.53 1.43 5.72
CA GLN A 15 -24.53 0.56 5.08
C GLN A 15 -23.13 0.70 5.72
N THR A 16 -22.96 1.64 6.65
CA THR A 16 -21.68 1.87 7.32
C THR A 16 -21.43 0.75 8.33
N ARG A 17 -20.45 -0.11 8.04
CA ARG A 17 -20.05 -1.19 8.97
C ARG A 17 -19.15 -0.71 10.11
N SER A 18 -18.38 0.36 9.89
CA SER A 18 -17.49 0.95 10.90
C SER A 18 -17.14 2.40 10.55
N SER A 19 -16.81 3.21 11.56
CA SER A 19 -16.38 4.60 11.41
C SER A 19 -15.09 4.85 12.21
N GLY A 20 -14.17 5.63 11.64
CA GLY A 20 -12.94 6.07 12.31
C GLY A 20 -13.19 7.31 13.16
N LYS A 21 -12.53 7.40 14.33
CA LYS A 21 -12.64 8.56 15.23
C LYS A 21 -11.50 9.57 15.06
N THR A 22 -10.28 9.10 14.77
CA THR A 22 -9.08 9.92 14.62
C THR A 22 -8.11 9.29 13.61
N ALA A 23 -7.21 10.11 13.06
CA ALA A 23 -6.06 9.68 12.27
C ALA A 23 -4.81 10.43 12.74
N TYR A 24 -3.65 9.78 12.70
CA TYR A 24 -2.36 10.38 13.05
C TYR A 24 -1.24 9.83 12.15
N GLY A 25 -0.23 10.67 11.92
CA GLY A 25 0.99 10.25 11.22
C GLY A 25 1.94 9.49 12.15
N LEU A 26 2.65 8.52 11.60
CA LEU A 26 3.76 7.85 12.27
C LEU A 26 5.06 8.53 11.87
N PRO A 27 6.08 8.54 12.75
CA PRO A 27 7.42 8.96 12.34
C PRO A 27 7.96 7.99 11.28
N ASN A 28 8.85 8.48 10.41
CA ASN A 28 9.61 7.64 9.49
C ASN A 28 10.63 6.79 10.26
N SER A 29 10.14 5.74 10.94
CA SER A 29 10.92 4.85 11.78
C SER A 29 10.35 3.44 11.69
N VAL A 30 11.15 2.54 11.14
CA VAL A 30 10.82 1.11 11.00
C VAL A 30 10.28 0.55 12.32
N LYS A 31 10.95 0.83 13.44
CA LYS A 31 10.57 0.34 14.76
C LYS A 31 9.23 0.91 15.23
N ALA A 32 8.95 2.19 14.97
CA ALA A 32 7.67 2.81 15.33
C ALA A 32 6.51 2.20 14.53
N ILE A 33 6.71 1.96 13.24
CA ILE A 33 5.71 1.38 12.35
C ILE A 33 5.46 -0.10 12.69
N GLN A 34 6.52 -0.87 12.94
CA GLN A 34 6.38 -2.25 13.43
C GLN A 34 5.58 -2.29 14.72
N LYS A 35 5.90 -1.43 15.69
CA LYS A 35 5.17 -1.33 16.95
C LYS A 35 3.71 -0.96 16.74
N GLU A 36 3.43 -0.04 15.82
CA GLU A 36 2.07 0.35 15.48
C GLU A 36 1.28 -0.82 14.89
N ILE A 37 1.87 -1.54 13.93
CA ILE A 37 1.26 -2.73 13.33
C ILE A 37 0.95 -3.79 14.39
N MET A 38 1.87 -4.04 15.33
CA MET A 38 1.63 -4.99 16.42
C MET A 38 0.51 -4.56 17.36
N LYS A 39 0.41 -3.25 17.65
CA LYS A 39 -0.50 -2.75 18.69
C LYS A 39 -1.90 -2.50 18.16
N ASN A 40 -2.01 -1.92 16.98
CA ASN A 40 -3.24 -1.33 16.45
C ASN A 40 -3.64 -1.91 15.08
N GLY A 41 -2.81 -2.77 14.48
CA GLY A 41 -3.09 -3.38 13.19
C GLY A 41 -2.53 -2.59 11.99
N PRO A 42 -2.97 -2.91 10.76
CA PRO A 42 -2.36 -2.40 9.53
C PRO A 42 -2.29 -0.87 9.44
N VAL A 43 -1.22 -0.35 8.83
CA VAL A 43 -1.01 1.08 8.61
C VAL A 43 -1.12 1.43 7.13
N VAL A 44 -1.45 2.68 6.81
CA VAL A 44 -1.44 3.20 5.43
C VAL A 44 -0.09 3.85 5.14
N ALA A 45 0.47 3.59 3.97
CA ALA A 45 1.70 4.21 3.49
C ALA A 45 1.55 4.67 2.04
N GLY A 46 2.24 5.75 1.68
CA GLY A 46 2.40 6.20 0.29
C GLY A 46 3.79 5.84 -0.24
N PHE A 47 3.88 5.48 -1.51
CA PHE A 47 5.16 5.29 -2.20
C PHE A 47 5.04 5.62 -3.69
N THR A 48 6.17 5.94 -4.32
CA THR A 48 6.24 6.16 -5.76
C THR A 48 6.18 4.84 -6.51
N VAL A 49 5.29 4.74 -7.50
CA VAL A 49 5.18 3.60 -8.42
C VAL A 49 5.83 3.92 -9.76
N TYR A 50 6.35 2.90 -10.40
CA TYR A 50 7.00 2.95 -11.72
C TYR A 50 6.27 2.01 -12.68
N GLU A 51 6.50 2.15 -13.98
CA GLU A 51 5.83 1.33 -15.00
C GLU A 51 6.08 -0.17 -14.79
N ASP A 52 7.27 -0.56 -14.35
CA ASP A 52 7.63 -1.95 -14.08
C ASP A 52 6.92 -2.55 -12.86
N PHE A 53 6.37 -1.74 -11.97
CA PHE A 53 5.58 -2.21 -10.82
C PHE A 53 4.33 -2.98 -11.25
N ALA A 54 3.70 -2.61 -12.37
CA ALA A 54 2.57 -3.35 -12.93
C ALA A 54 2.92 -4.80 -13.28
N TYR A 55 4.20 -5.08 -13.56
CA TYR A 55 4.73 -6.38 -13.95
C TYR A 55 5.32 -7.18 -12.79
N TYR A 56 5.20 -6.68 -11.55
CA TYR A 56 5.63 -7.42 -10.36
C TYR A 56 4.86 -8.74 -10.23
N TYR A 57 5.60 -9.83 -10.03
CA TYR A 57 5.05 -11.16 -9.82
C TYR A 57 5.41 -11.74 -8.45
N SER A 58 6.70 -11.71 -8.08
CA SER A 58 7.17 -12.28 -6.81
C SER A 58 8.50 -11.69 -6.35
N GLY A 59 8.89 -12.01 -5.12
CA GLY A 59 10.14 -11.57 -4.51
C GLY A 59 10.06 -10.20 -3.84
N ILE A 60 11.19 -9.64 -3.46
CA ILE A 60 11.26 -8.25 -2.99
C ILE A 60 11.31 -7.34 -4.21
N TYR A 61 10.32 -6.46 -4.35
CA TYR A 61 10.24 -5.53 -5.47
C TYR A 61 11.47 -4.64 -5.55
N LYS A 62 12.00 -4.50 -6.76
CA LYS A 62 13.08 -3.59 -7.09
C LYS A 62 12.77 -2.98 -8.45
N HIS A 63 12.67 -1.67 -8.49
CA HIS A 63 12.57 -0.94 -9.74
C HIS A 63 13.84 -1.17 -10.58
N THR A 64 13.66 -1.48 -11.86
CA THR A 64 14.73 -1.80 -12.82
C THR A 64 14.57 -1.08 -14.15
N TRP A 65 13.35 -0.72 -14.54
CA TRP A 65 13.08 -0.02 -15.80
C TRP A 65 11.76 0.75 -15.75
N GLY A 66 11.57 1.67 -16.70
CA GLY A 66 10.32 2.42 -16.87
C GLY A 66 10.27 3.73 -16.12
N ALA A 67 9.37 4.62 -16.53
CA ALA A 67 9.23 5.95 -15.94
C ALA A 67 8.47 5.92 -14.61
N GLU A 68 8.65 6.97 -13.82
CA GLU A 68 7.78 7.25 -12.67
C GLU A 68 6.33 7.39 -13.15
N SER A 69 5.43 6.61 -12.55
CA SER A 69 4.00 6.60 -12.87
C SER A 69 3.16 7.41 -11.86
N GLY A 70 3.75 7.81 -10.73
CA GLY A 70 3.13 8.66 -9.72
C GLY A 70 3.14 8.06 -8.30
N GLY A 71 2.34 8.61 -7.40
CA GLY A 71 2.20 8.12 -6.03
C GLY A 71 1.07 7.09 -5.87
N HIS A 72 1.28 6.10 -5.00
CA HIS A 72 0.29 5.07 -4.67
C HIS A 72 0.15 4.86 -3.16
N ALA A 73 -1.09 4.75 -2.68
CA ALA A 73 -1.40 4.50 -1.27
C ALA A 73 -1.72 3.03 -1.05
N VAL A 74 -1.08 2.42 -0.07
CA VAL A 74 -1.16 0.98 0.21
C VAL A 74 -1.29 0.68 1.68
N LYS A 75 -1.74 -0.55 1.98
CA LYS A 75 -1.91 -1.05 3.34
C LYS A 75 -0.74 -1.96 3.73
N VAL A 76 0.09 -1.52 4.66
CA VAL A 76 1.17 -2.32 5.23
C VAL A 76 0.60 -3.22 6.31
N ILE A 77 0.70 -4.53 6.10
CA ILE A 77 0.09 -5.55 6.97
C ILE A 77 1.12 -6.33 7.79
N GLY A 78 2.41 -6.15 7.51
CA GLY A 78 3.49 -6.82 8.24
C GLY A 78 4.86 -6.50 7.67
N TRP A 79 5.87 -7.22 8.14
CA TRP A 79 7.25 -7.13 7.68
C TRP A 79 7.94 -8.49 7.83
N GLY A 80 9.10 -8.64 7.23
CA GLY A 80 9.91 -9.84 7.34
C GLY A 80 11.33 -9.62 6.83
N SER A 81 12.05 -10.73 6.66
CA SER A 81 13.35 -10.75 6.02
C SER A 81 13.44 -11.96 5.10
N GLU A 82 13.89 -11.76 3.87
CA GLU A 82 14.23 -12.83 2.93
C GLU A 82 15.71 -12.73 2.59
N LYS A 83 16.48 -13.80 2.85
CA LYS A 83 17.92 -13.88 2.56
C LYS A 83 18.70 -12.66 3.10
N GLY A 84 18.37 -12.20 4.31
CA GLY A 84 19.00 -11.05 4.95
C GLY A 84 18.48 -9.68 4.47
N THR A 85 17.58 -9.64 3.49
CA THR A 85 16.98 -8.39 3.00
C THR A 85 15.64 -8.15 3.70
N PRO A 86 15.51 -7.08 4.50
CA PRO A 86 14.27 -6.77 5.19
C PRO A 86 13.23 -6.17 4.24
N TYR A 87 11.95 -6.55 4.41
CA TYR A 87 10.84 -6.05 3.60
C TYR A 87 9.58 -5.73 4.43
N TRP A 88 8.74 -4.85 3.88
CA TRP A 88 7.34 -4.65 4.27
C TRP A 88 6.44 -5.57 3.45
N LEU A 89 5.53 -6.25 4.11
CA LEU A 89 4.44 -6.98 3.43
C LEU A 89 3.27 -6.02 3.24
N VAL A 90 2.91 -5.80 1.99
CA VAL A 90 1.96 -4.78 1.59
C VAL A 90 0.80 -5.42 0.84
N ALA A 91 -0.42 -5.17 1.30
CA ALA A 91 -1.63 -5.50 0.57
C ALA A 91 -1.92 -4.38 -0.45
N ASN A 92 -1.91 -4.74 -1.74
CA ASN A 92 -2.29 -3.86 -2.82
C ASN A 92 -3.80 -3.97 -3.10
N SER A 93 -4.36 -2.99 -3.79
CA SER A 93 -5.77 -2.93 -4.19
C SER A 93 -5.95 -3.22 -5.69
N TRP A 94 -4.96 -3.83 -6.33
CA TRP A 94 -5.05 -4.34 -7.69
C TRP A 94 -5.56 -5.78 -7.65
N HIS A 95 -6.22 -6.22 -8.72
CA HIS A 95 -6.92 -7.51 -8.81
C HIS A 95 -6.13 -8.68 -8.18
N ASN A 96 -6.85 -9.69 -7.70
CA ASN A 96 -6.26 -10.80 -6.93
C ASN A 96 -5.15 -11.58 -7.64
N ASP A 97 -5.10 -11.49 -8.97
CA ASP A 97 -4.11 -12.16 -9.81
C ASP A 97 -2.79 -11.39 -9.94
N TRP A 98 -2.72 -10.18 -9.38
CA TRP A 98 -1.51 -9.35 -9.39
C TRP A 98 -0.58 -9.70 -8.22
N GLY A 99 0.72 -9.82 -8.49
CA GLY A 99 1.75 -10.11 -7.49
C GLY A 99 1.53 -11.45 -6.75
N GLU A 100 1.88 -11.47 -5.46
CA GLU A 100 1.76 -12.65 -4.61
C GLU A 100 0.38 -12.64 -3.93
N LYS A 101 -0.67 -12.98 -4.69
CA LYS A 101 -2.08 -12.95 -4.21
C LYS A 101 -2.52 -11.56 -3.75
N ALA A 102 -2.37 -10.54 -4.62
CA ALA A 102 -2.58 -9.12 -4.33
C ALA A 102 -1.66 -8.53 -3.25
N THR A 103 -0.56 -9.20 -2.91
CA THR A 103 0.46 -8.66 -2.02
C THR A 103 1.79 -8.42 -2.73
N VAL A 104 2.54 -7.45 -2.21
CA VAL A 104 3.90 -7.15 -2.66
C VAL A 104 4.82 -7.02 -1.45
N ARG A 105 6.06 -7.48 -1.61
CA ARG A 105 7.12 -7.30 -0.62
C ARG A 105 7.98 -6.11 -1.05
N GLN A 106 7.81 -4.99 -0.36
CA GLN A 106 8.56 -3.76 -0.63
C GLN A 106 9.80 -3.69 0.26
N PRO A 107 10.97 -3.29 -0.24
CA PRO A 107 12.15 -3.14 0.60
C PRO A 107 11.93 -2.05 1.65
N ILE A 108 12.42 -2.26 2.87
CA ILE A 108 12.20 -1.31 3.98
C ILE A 108 12.76 0.08 3.70
N MET A 109 13.79 0.18 2.87
CA MET A 109 14.42 1.46 2.49
C MET A 109 13.56 2.34 1.57
N MET A 110 12.50 1.82 0.95
CA MET A 110 11.66 2.57 0.01
C MET A 110 10.43 3.22 0.64
N LEU A 111 10.37 3.35 1.97
CA LEU A 111 9.23 4.01 2.61
C LEU A 111 9.48 5.46 3.05
N PHE A 112 8.45 6.26 2.71
CA PHE A 112 8.02 7.58 3.18
C PHE A 112 8.69 8.81 2.55
N SER A 113 7.98 9.41 1.58
CA SER A 113 7.77 10.86 1.56
C SER A 113 6.69 11.24 2.58
#